data_AF-A0A699XKV3-F1
#
_entry.id   AF-A0A699XKV3-F1
#
_cell.length_a   1.000
_cell.length_b   1.000
_cell.length_c   1.000
_cell.angle_alpha   90.00
_cell.angle_beta   90.00
_cell.angle_gamma   90.00
#
_symmetry.space_group_name_H-M   'P 1'
#
loop_
_entity.id
_entity.type
_entity.pdbx_description
1 polymer ?
#
loop_
_entity_poly.entity_id
_entity_poly.type
_entity_poly.pdbx_seq_one_letter_code
_entity_poly.pdbx_strand_id
1 'polypeptide(L)'
;MNLFFTQMLDMNMDSMPEDDPTVRHELMPILDEWAAMGRMPIVENTIQLQGGYGIRPVFIAHSVPQLRAIYGRDQTDHIISC
;
A
#
# COMPACT_ATOMS: atom_id res chain seq x y z
N MET A 1 -2.06 13.94 4.13
CA MET A 1 -2.50 12.80 3.30
C MET A 1 -1.84 11.49 3.72
N ASN A 2 -0.52 11.42 3.93
CA ASN A 2 0.19 10.20 4.35
C ASN A 2 -0.40 9.54 5.62
N LEU A 3 -0.76 10.35 6.62
CA LEU A 3 -1.44 9.87 7.84
C LEU A 3 -2.77 9.16 7.56
N PHE A 4 -3.58 9.67 6.62
CA PHE A 4 -4.87 9.08 6.30
C PHE A 4 -4.71 7.67 5.72
N PHE A 5 -3.83 7.52 4.72
CA PHE A 5 -3.57 6.21 4.12
C PHE A 5 -2.92 5.24 5.10
N THR A 6 -2.08 5.75 6.00
CA THR A 6 -1.49 4.94 7.06
C THR A 6 -2.59 4.38 7.98
N GLN A 7 -3.46 5.25 8.51
CA GLN A 7 -4.57 4.80 9.37
C GLN A 7 -5.57 3.91 8.64
N MET A 8 -5.87 4.22 7.38
CA MET A 8 -6.76 3.41 6.55
C MET A 8 -6.22 2.00 6.39
N LEU A 9 -4.94 1.84 6.05
CA LEU A 9 -4.34 0.52 5.92
C LEU A 9 -4.28 -0.20 7.26
N ASP A 10 -3.85 0.49 8.33
CA ASP A 10 -3.74 -0.07 9.68
C ASP A 10 -5.08 -0.68 10.15
N MET A 11 -6.16 0.12 10.12
CA MET A 11 -7.48 -0.34 10.55
C MET A 11 -8.08 -1.45 9.68
N ASN A 12 -7.72 -1.54 8.40
CA ASN A 12 -8.20 -2.60 7.51
C ASN A 12 -7.34 -3.87 7.56
N MET A 13 -6.21 -3.85 8.28
CA MET A 13 -5.34 -5.01 8.48
C MET A 13 -5.43 -5.58 9.91
N ASP A 14 -6.38 -5.11 10.73
CA ASP A 14 -6.58 -5.58 12.12
C ASP A 14 -7.12 -7.02 12.21
N SER A 15 -7.95 -7.43 11.24
CA SER A 15 -8.57 -8.76 11.21
C SER A 15 -8.60 -9.34 9.81
N MET A 16 -8.33 -10.64 9.68
CA MET A 16 -8.41 -11.33 8.39
C MET A 16 -9.89 -11.50 7.98
N PRO A 17 -10.23 -11.40 6.68
CA PRO A 17 -11.59 -11.65 6.21
C PRO A 17 -12.14 -13.05 6.55
N GLU A 18 -11.25 -14.02 6.80
CA GLU A 18 -11.60 -15.38 7.24
C GLU A 18 -12.04 -15.43 8.71
N ASP A 19 -11.52 -14.54 9.54
CA ASP A 19 -11.75 -14.51 11.00
C ASP A 19 -12.92 -13.59 11.38
N ASP A 20 -13.21 -12.57 10.57
CA ASP A 20 -14.30 -11.62 10.80
C ASP A 20 -15.34 -11.61 9.65
N PRO A 21 -16.52 -12.21 9.84
CA PRO A 21 -17.58 -12.25 8.82
C PRO A 21 -18.25 -10.89 8.55
N THR A 22 -17.90 -9.84 9.28
CA THR A 22 -18.30 -8.46 9.00
C THR A 22 -17.46 -7.83 7.88
N VAL A 23 -16.24 -8.33 7.63
CA VAL A 23 -15.37 -7.89 6.54
C VAL A 23 -15.82 -8.55 5.23
N ARG A 24 -16.69 -7.84 4.50
CA ARG A 24 -17.36 -8.38 3.30
C ARG A 24 -16.84 -7.82 1.98
N HIS A 25 -16.05 -6.76 2.03
CA HIS A 25 -15.71 -5.96 0.85
C HIS A 25 -14.21 -5.83 0.72
N GLU A 26 -13.71 -6.05 -0.50
CA GLU A 26 -12.34 -5.72 -0.87
C GLU A 26 -12.19 -4.19 -1.02
N LEU A 27 -11.01 -3.67 -0.67
CA LEU A 27 -10.67 -2.26 -0.77
C LEU A 27 -9.62 -2.05 -1.86
N MET A 28 -9.88 -1.13 -2.80
CA MET A 28 -8.91 -0.75 -3.83
C MET A 28 -8.56 0.74 -3.69
N PRO A 29 -7.55 1.10 -2.88
CA PRO A 29 -7.10 2.48 -2.79
C PRO A 29 -6.28 2.83 -4.03
N ILE A 30 -6.70 3.88 -4.73
CA ILE A 30 -6.00 4.43 -5.90
C ILE A 30 -5.32 5.73 -5.48
N LEU A 31 -4.00 5.79 -5.61
CA LEU A 31 -3.24 7.01 -5.39
C LEU A 31 -2.68 7.51 -6.71
N ASP A 32 -3.25 8.62 -7.17
CA ASP A 32 -2.66 9.42 -8.24
C ASP A 32 -1.47 10.19 -7.68
N GLU A 33 -0.34 10.09 -8.37
CA GLU A 33 0.96 10.62 -7.95
C GLU A 33 1.42 10.18 -6.54
N TRP A 34 1.60 8.87 -6.37
CA TRP A 34 2.17 8.23 -5.18
C TRP A 34 3.48 8.88 -4.70
N ALA A 35 4.34 9.28 -5.63
CA ALA A 35 5.64 9.86 -5.29
C ALA A 35 5.54 11.18 -4.52
N ALA A 36 4.46 11.96 -4.70
CA ALA A 36 4.23 13.19 -3.93
C ALA A 36 3.95 12.94 -2.44
N MET A 37 3.56 11.72 -2.06
CA MET A 37 3.30 11.35 -0.67
C MET A 37 4.59 11.14 0.15
N GLY A 38 5.73 11.07 -0.53
CA GLY A 38 7.01 10.70 0.07
C GLY A 38 7.04 9.23 0.51
N ARG A 39 7.97 8.90 1.40
CA ARG A 39 8.12 7.53 1.90
C ARG A 39 6.96 7.19 2.84
N MET A 40 6.31 6.06 2.59
CA MET A 40 5.22 5.50 3.40
C MET A 40 5.67 4.17 3.99
N PRO A 41 6.19 4.16 5.24
CA PRO A 41 6.76 2.95 5.85
C PRO A 41 5.76 1.79 5.97
N ILE A 42 4.47 2.10 6.20
CA ILE A 42 3.43 1.07 6.29
C ILE A 42 3.33 0.27 5.00
N VAL A 43 3.39 0.92 3.84
CA VAL A 43 3.31 0.22 2.55
C VAL A 43 4.57 -0.57 2.26
N GLU A 44 5.74 -0.02 2.57
CA GLU A 44 7.00 -0.75 2.46
C GLU A 44 6.98 -2.06 3.27
N ASN A 45 6.38 -2.03 4.46
CA ASN A 45 6.35 -3.18 5.36
C ASN A 45 5.20 -4.16 5.10
N THR A 46 4.05 -3.70 4.57
CA THR A 46 2.83 -4.52 4.50
C THR A 46 2.32 -4.83 3.10
N ILE A 47 2.92 -4.28 2.02
CA ILE A 47 2.44 -4.49 0.64
C ILE A 47 2.21 -5.96 0.29
N GLN A 48 3.08 -6.88 0.75
CA GLN A 48 2.96 -8.32 0.51
C GLN A 48 1.77 -8.96 1.23
N LEU A 49 1.34 -8.38 2.35
CA LEU A 49 0.27 -8.90 3.20
C LEU A 49 -1.09 -8.34 2.79
N GLN A 50 -1.12 -7.14 2.21
CA GLN A 50 -2.36 -6.42 1.86
C GLN A 50 -3.34 -7.26 1.02
N GLY A 51 -2.83 -8.09 0.10
CA GLY A 51 -3.66 -8.98 -0.70
C GLY A 51 -4.45 -10.02 0.11
N GLY A 52 -3.91 -10.49 1.24
CA GLY A 52 -4.61 -11.40 2.16
C GLY A 52 -5.76 -10.74 2.92
N TYR A 53 -5.63 -9.45 3.19
CA TYR A 53 -6.68 -8.63 3.82
C TYR A 53 -7.70 -8.06 2.82
N GLY A 54 -7.66 -8.49 1.54
CA GLY A 54 -8.56 -7.98 0.50
C GLY A 54 -8.25 -6.53 0.10
N ILE A 55 -7.05 -6.03 0.39
CA ILE A 55 -6.59 -4.69 0.03
C ILE A 55 -5.74 -4.79 -1.25
N ARG A 56 -6.15 -4.07 -2.29
CA ARG A 56 -5.50 -4.05 -3.61
C ARG A 56 -5.07 -2.62 -3.94
N PRO A 57 -3.93 -2.15 -3.43
CA PRO A 57 -3.48 -0.80 -3.72
C PRO A 57 -3.09 -0.64 -5.20
N VAL A 58 -3.44 0.51 -5.77
CA VAL A 58 -2.99 0.94 -7.09
C VAL A 58 -2.22 2.24 -6.94
N PHE A 59 -0.92 2.18 -7.20
CA PHE A 59 -0.03 3.33 -7.12
C PHE A 59 0.34 3.81 -8.52
N ILE A 60 0.00 5.07 -8.80
CA ILE A 60 0.35 5.73 -10.05
C ILE A 60 1.53 6.65 -9.75
N ALA A 61 2.59 6.51 -10.53
CA ALA A 61 3.76 7.38 -10.45
C ALA A 61 4.20 7.75 -11.86
N HIS A 62 4.79 8.93 -12.02
CA HIS A 62 5.29 9.38 -13.30
C HIS A 62 6.46 8.53 -13.84
N SER A 63 7.31 8.00 -12.95
CA SER A 63 8.45 7.17 -13.37
C SER A 63 9.03 6.31 -12.24
N VAL A 64 9.61 5.17 -12.59
CA VAL A 64 10.34 4.29 -11.65
C VAL A 64 11.54 4.98 -10.99
N PRO A 65 12.38 5.79 -11.68
CA PRO A 65 13.47 6.52 -11.04
C PRO A 65 13.03 7.45 -9.90
N GLN A 66 11.87 8.10 -10.02
CA GLN A 66 11.31 8.94 -8.95
C GLN A 66 11.00 8.11 -7.70
N LEU A 67 10.43 6.91 -7.88
CA LEU A 67 10.18 5.98 -6.77
C LEU A 67 11.49 5.50 -6.13
N ARG A 68 12.50 5.18 -6.94
CA ARG A 68 13.83 4.80 -6.45
C ARG A 68 14.51 5.91 -5.64
N ALA A 69 14.26 7.18 -5.95
CA ALA A 69 14.75 8.30 -5.15
C ALA A 69 14.11 8.38 -3.76
N ILE A 70 12.90 7.85 -3.59
CA ILE A 70 12.14 7.88 -2.33
C ILE A 70 12.40 6.62 -1.48
N TYR A 71 12.30 5.44 -2.10
CA TYR A 71 12.34 4.14 -1.40
C TYR A 71 13.70 3.43 -1.53
N GLY A 72 14.57 3.88 -2.43
CA GLY A 72 15.77 3.14 -2.82
C GLY A 72 15.48 2.08 -3.88
N ARG A 73 16.54 1.53 -4.48
CA ARG A 73 16.43 0.60 -5.62
C ARG A 73 15.75 -0.70 -5.23
N ASP A 74 16.25 -1.37 -4.20
CA ASP A 74 15.80 -2.70 -3.81
C ASP A 74 14.33 -2.69 -3.36
N GLN A 75 13.94 -1.70 -2.55
CA GLN A 75 12.56 -1.58 -2.09
C GLN A 75 11.60 -1.21 -3.21
N THR A 76 12.03 -0.37 -4.15
CA THR A 76 11.19 -0.04 -5.32
C THR A 76 10.96 -1.29 -6.17
N ASP A 77 12.01 -2.07 -6.43
CA ASP A 77 11.89 -3.30 -7.22
C ASP A 77 10.99 -4.32 -6.50
N HIS A 78 11.07 -4.39 -5.16
CA HIS A 78 10.18 -5.21 -4.34
C HIS A 78 8.71 -4.76 -4.41
N ILE A 79 8.43 -3.46 -4.27
CA ILE A 79 7.07 -2.89 -4.35
C ILE A 79 6.45 -3.11 -5.75
N ILE A 80 7.22 -3.00 -6.83
CA ILE A 80 6.72 -3.17 -8.20
C ILE A 80 6.45 -4.64 -8.55
N SER A 81 7.09 -5.57 -7.84
CA SER A 81 6.94 -7.01 -8.09
C SER A 81 5.70 -7.64 -7.44
N CYS A 82 5.05 -6.92 -6.52
CA CYS A 82 3.82 -7.33 -5.83
C CYS A 82 2.58 -7.00 -6.67
#